data_AF-A2DEV4-F1
#
_entry.id   AF-A2DEV4-F1
#
_cell.length_a   1.000
_cell.length_b   1.000
_cell.length_c   1.000
_cell.angle_alpha   90.00
_cell.angle_beta   90.00
_cell.angle_gamma   90.00
#
_symmetry.space_group_name_H-M   'P 1'
#
loop_
_entity.id
_entity.type
_entity.pdbx_description
1 polymer ?
#
loop_
_entity_poly.entity_id
_entity_poly.type
_entity_poly.pdbx_seq_one_letter_code
_entity_poly.pdbx_strand_id
1 'polypeptide(L)'
;MGVGESVEETPPDFFNGLLTNDIKLNDPICKAIFSSRLLTHTSLSNNILTRVARTKPNNVRVLAYQSVFSINRISQIQYQTEIPQSLLISCYNSFLVLQRFCSSVVSKWHTWPSPSTMSNSIPSVLFDSAVTILGHPQIRDAPDSTLQGHVRLEIFSTMLMFLLSPNQEIYENYPNHHYYALDMTNPMPIINTVINVRKHSPSFARIVLILCSTGLGFCQSWVEMLSDFQFSSIFPIFDPLLTPPTESQLSLSNSQSPGIYLELFALFYQILLLPYDVVESLPKGRQFVVSVLLPLQQFNEKNSLTYFHSLALSTLVLLTSDPALSASLNEPFTGTFACKSSVHRGTYADLLVEIITNTTGSDLSRTAPLLPAVACIIHNISAHVNSFSFFTSNRLFIFLNQLIESRDRQAPKLVQIVIDGINQIISEQFEHNTTILMFVVRNQNTFKMLRQKGLDVKYILAFISAFKQKVKQNGIVKLGTDIAEQILKSLNPKQFMDGYEPPGPRGHVFTGEMAGLWADWMRTLAMRGDFKGDFA
;
A
#
# COMPACT_ATOMS: atom_id res chain seq x y z
N MET A 1 -9.37 -50.73 -21.43
CA MET A 1 -8.10 -51.30 -21.93
C MET A 1 -7.51 -50.29 -22.89
N GLY A 2 -6.34 -49.77 -22.55
CA GLY A 2 -5.67 -48.66 -23.22
C GLY A 2 -4.51 -48.25 -22.33
N VAL A 3 -3.56 -49.19 -22.19
CA VAL A 3 -2.30 -49.02 -21.47
C VAL A 3 -1.44 -48.09 -22.32
N GLY A 4 -1.38 -46.82 -21.94
CA GLY A 4 -0.35 -45.90 -22.42
C GLY A 4 0.85 -46.06 -21.51
N GLU A 5 1.88 -46.74 -22.02
CA GLU A 5 3.16 -46.94 -21.36
C GLU A 5 3.73 -45.61 -20.88
N SER A 6 3.88 -45.48 -19.56
CA SER A 6 4.70 -44.43 -18.96
C SER A 6 6.15 -44.75 -19.32
N VAL A 7 6.64 -44.20 -20.42
CA VAL A 7 8.07 -44.22 -20.74
C VAL A 7 8.81 -43.69 -19.50
N GLU A 8 9.65 -44.56 -18.91
CA GLU A 8 10.65 -44.19 -17.92
C GLU A 8 11.72 -43.40 -18.65
N GLU A 9 11.51 -42.09 -18.76
CA GLU A 9 12.58 -41.18 -19.09
C GLU A 9 13.56 -41.16 -17.92
N THR A 10 14.71 -41.80 -18.12
CA THR A 10 15.89 -41.60 -17.28
C THR A 10 16.25 -40.12 -17.26
N PRO A 11 16.53 -39.52 -16.09
CA PRO A 11 16.94 -38.13 -16.02
C PRO A 11 18.20 -37.93 -16.87
N PRO A 12 18.35 -36.79 -17.58
CA PRO A 12 19.51 -36.53 -18.44
C PRO A 12 20.82 -36.72 -17.66
N ASP A 13 21.88 -37.24 -18.29
CA ASP A 13 23.17 -37.56 -17.62
C ASP A 13 23.77 -36.38 -16.84
N PHE A 14 23.47 -35.15 -17.26
CA PHE A 14 23.83 -33.94 -16.54
C PHE A 14 23.26 -33.89 -15.09
N PHE A 15 22.10 -34.48 -14.84
CA PHE A 15 21.49 -34.60 -13.51
C PHE A 15 22.29 -35.51 -12.56
N ASN A 16 22.96 -36.53 -13.10
CA ASN A 16 23.90 -37.36 -12.33
C ASN A 16 25.23 -36.61 -12.06
N GLY A 17 25.64 -35.73 -12.98
CA GLY A 17 26.75 -34.79 -12.80
C GLY A 17 26.52 -33.78 -11.66
N LEU A 18 25.28 -33.30 -11.52
CA LEU A 18 24.83 -32.41 -10.43
C LEU A 18 24.97 -33.04 -9.03
N LEU A 19 24.80 -34.36 -8.92
CA LEU A 19 24.91 -35.11 -7.65
C LEU A 19 26.37 -35.44 -7.27
N THR A 20 27.30 -35.33 -8.22
CA THR A 20 28.66 -35.86 -8.08
C THR A 20 29.72 -34.80 -7.82
N ASN A 21 29.51 -33.53 -8.24
CA ASN A 21 30.63 -32.59 -8.31
C ASN A 21 30.79 -31.56 -7.19
N ASP A 22 29.88 -31.40 -6.21
CA ASP A 22 30.20 -30.58 -5.02
C ASP A 22 29.44 -30.95 -3.74
N ILE A 23 28.34 -31.71 -3.84
CA ILE A 23 27.56 -32.12 -2.67
C ILE A 23 27.17 -33.58 -2.81
N LYS A 24 27.90 -34.49 -2.15
CA LYS A 24 27.58 -35.94 -2.17
C LYS A 24 26.23 -36.19 -1.50
N LEU A 25 25.18 -36.23 -2.30
CA LEU A 25 23.82 -36.58 -1.91
C LEU A 25 23.71 -38.11 -1.70
N ASN A 26 24.31 -38.59 -0.61
CA ASN A 26 24.27 -40.01 -0.22
C ASN A 26 22.93 -40.43 0.43
N ASP A 27 21.98 -39.50 0.58
CA ASP A 27 20.69 -39.78 1.20
C ASP A 27 19.65 -40.18 0.12
N PRO A 28 19.18 -41.45 0.11
CA PRO A 28 18.26 -41.96 -0.91
C PRO A 28 16.93 -41.21 -0.94
N ILE A 29 16.52 -40.57 0.16
CA ILE A 29 15.32 -39.73 0.21
C ILE A 29 15.54 -38.44 -0.60
N CYS A 30 16.71 -37.83 -0.46
CA CYS A 30 17.05 -36.61 -1.20
C CYS A 30 17.20 -36.90 -2.69
N LYS A 31 17.76 -38.07 -3.04
CA LYS A 31 17.81 -38.56 -4.43
C LYS A 31 16.39 -38.77 -4.98
N ALA A 32 15.50 -39.41 -4.21
CA ALA A 32 14.11 -39.65 -4.60
C ALA A 32 13.29 -38.36 -4.80
N ILE A 33 13.53 -37.33 -3.98
CA ILE A 33 12.86 -36.02 -4.10
C ILE A 33 13.21 -35.36 -5.44
N PHE A 34 14.49 -35.30 -5.78
CA PHE A 34 14.95 -34.68 -7.03
C PHE A 34 14.76 -35.55 -8.27
N SER A 35 14.62 -36.88 -8.11
CA SER A 35 14.32 -37.80 -9.21
C SER A 35 12.83 -38.06 -9.42
N SER A 36 11.93 -37.39 -8.69
CA SER A 36 10.47 -37.57 -8.82
C SER A 36 9.90 -36.77 -10.01
N ARG A 37 8.91 -37.36 -10.72
CA ARG A 37 8.37 -36.81 -11.99
C ARG A 37 7.64 -35.48 -11.87
N LEU A 38 7.06 -35.16 -10.70
CA LEU A 38 6.57 -33.82 -10.31
C LEU A 38 6.22 -33.89 -8.82
N LEU A 39 6.77 -33.03 -7.97
CA LEU A 39 6.37 -32.97 -6.56
C LEU A 39 5.03 -32.25 -6.45
N THR A 40 4.13 -32.71 -5.61
CA THR A 40 2.90 -31.97 -5.25
C THR A 40 3.00 -31.44 -3.82
N HIS A 41 2.27 -30.35 -3.52
CA HIS A 41 2.14 -29.86 -2.13
C HIS A 41 1.68 -30.96 -1.17
N THR A 42 0.83 -31.88 -1.63
CA THR A 42 0.39 -33.07 -0.86
C THR A 42 1.53 -34.09 -0.68
N SER A 43 2.33 -34.36 -1.70
CA SER A 43 3.48 -35.27 -1.58
C SER A 43 4.54 -34.76 -0.59
N LEU A 44 4.68 -33.43 -0.47
CA LEU A 44 5.62 -32.75 0.44
C LEU A 44 5.07 -32.57 1.86
N SER A 45 3.75 -32.69 2.02
CA SER A 45 3.09 -32.69 3.33
C SER A 45 3.40 -33.96 4.14
N ASN A 46 3.89 -35.02 3.49
CA ASN A 46 4.37 -36.22 4.15
C ASN A 46 5.50 -35.92 5.14
N ASN A 47 5.50 -36.65 6.26
CA ASN A 47 6.43 -36.52 7.38
C ASN A 47 7.93 -36.57 7.02
N ILE A 48 8.28 -36.96 5.79
CA ILE A 48 9.66 -37.18 5.35
C ILE A 48 10.48 -35.89 5.37
N LEU A 49 10.03 -34.80 4.73
CA LEU A 49 10.80 -33.54 4.70
C LEU A 49 10.85 -32.86 6.06
N THR A 50 9.74 -32.90 6.80
CA THR A 50 9.70 -32.42 8.19
C THR A 50 10.63 -33.23 9.08
N ARG A 51 10.72 -34.55 8.87
CA ARG A 51 11.63 -35.44 9.60
C ARG A 51 13.08 -35.16 9.22
N VAL A 52 13.41 -35.02 7.93
CA VAL A 52 14.75 -34.64 7.46
C VAL A 52 15.16 -33.29 8.06
N ALA A 53 14.27 -32.31 8.07
CA ALA A 53 14.53 -31.00 8.68
C ALA A 53 14.81 -31.10 10.18
N ARG A 54 14.11 -31.98 10.90
CA ARG A 54 14.30 -32.20 12.35
C ARG A 54 15.52 -33.05 12.67
N THR A 55 15.82 -34.08 11.90
CA THR A 55 16.81 -35.10 12.26
C THR A 55 18.15 -34.91 11.56
N LYS A 56 18.20 -34.19 10.44
CA LYS A 56 19.41 -34.00 9.61
C LYS A 56 19.52 -32.56 9.08
N PRO A 57 19.80 -31.56 9.94
CA PRO A 57 19.85 -30.15 9.53
C PRO A 57 20.90 -29.86 8.44
N ASN A 58 22.01 -30.60 8.41
CA ASN A 58 23.00 -30.49 7.32
C ASN A 58 22.44 -30.91 5.96
N ASN A 59 21.48 -31.85 5.93
CA ASN A 59 20.84 -32.26 4.68
C ASN A 59 19.90 -31.17 4.15
N VAL A 60 19.25 -30.40 5.02
CA VAL A 60 18.43 -29.24 4.60
C VAL A 60 19.31 -28.22 3.87
N ARG A 61 20.48 -27.93 4.42
CA ARG A 61 21.44 -27.01 3.81
C ARG A 61 21.91 -27.48 2.44
N VAL A 62 22.26 -28.76 2.33
CA VAL A 62 22.61 -29.43 1.05
C VAL A 62 21.48 -29.31 0.03
N LEU A 63 20.25 -29.64 0.42
CA LEU A 63 19.07 -29.57 -0.45
C LEU A 63 18.80 -28.14 -0.91
N ALA A 64 18.91 -27.17 -0.02
CA ALA A 64 18.72 -25.75 -0.35
C ALA A 64 19.77 -25.25 -1.35
N TYR A 65 21.05 -25.59 -1.16
CA TYR A 65 22.09 -25.27 -2.14
C TYR A 65 21.77 -25.88 -3.51
N GLN A 66 21.37 -27.15 -3.54
CA GLN A 66 21.03 -27.83 -4.78
C GLN A 66 19.83 -27.20 -5.49
N SER A 67 18.80 -26.81 -4.74
CA SER A 67 17.65 -26.09 -5.29
C SER A 67 18.07 -24.77 -5.90
N VAL A 68 18.85 -23.95 -5.17
CA VAL A 68 19.29 -22.63 -5.67
C VAL A 68 20.24 -22.78 -6.87
N PHE A 69 21.12 -23.78 -6.86
CA PHE A 69 22.00 -24.06 -8.00
C PHE A 69 21.20 -24.48 -9.24
N SER A 70 20.18 -25.34 -9.07
CA SER A 70 19.28 -25.74 -10.17
C SER A 70 18.57 -24.53 -10.77
N ILE A 71 18.05 -23.63 -9.92
CA ILE A 71 17.38 -22.40 -10.35
C ILE A 71 18.37 -21.48 -11.09
N ASN A 72 19.56 -21.27 -10.54
CA ASN A 72 20.61 -20.44 -11.16
C ASN A 72 21.10 -21.00 -12.51
N ARG A 73 21.11 -22.31 -12.70
CA ARG A 73 21.47 -22.88 -14.00
C ARG A 73 20.41 -22.59 -15.06
N ILE A 74 19.13 -22.61 -14.68
CA ILE A 74 18.03 -22.35 -15.60
C ILE A 74 17.97 -20.87 -15.98
N SER A 75 18.26 -19.96 -15.05
CA SER A 75 18.35 -18.52 -15.36
C SER A 75 19.44 -18.18 -16.37
N GLN A 76 20.47 -19.03 -16.52
CA GLN A 76 21.54 -18.87 -17.49
C GLN A 76 21.19 -19.35 -18.91
N ILE A 77 20.02 -19.99 -19.10
CA ILE A 77 19.55 -20.38 -20.43
C ILE A 77 19.21 -19.10 -21.21
N GLN A 78 19.73 -19.00 -22.45
CA GLN A 78 19.50 -17.84 -23.30
C GLN A 78 18.01 -17.66 -23.61
N TYR A 79 17.56 -16.40 -23.64
CA TYR A 79 16.15 -16.01 -23.88
C TYR A 79 15.49 -16.58 -25.15
N GLN A 80 16.29 -16.98 -26.14
CA GLN A 80 15.81 -17.51 -27.42
C GLN A 80 15.72 -19.03 -27.44
N THR A 81 16.21 -19.70 -26.40
CA THR A 81 16.32 -21.15 -26.33
C THR A 81 15.14 -21.71 -25.55
N GLU A 82 14.51 -22.77 -26.07
CA GLU A 82 13.47 -23.48 -25.34
C GLU A 82 14.05 -24.15 -24.09
N ILE A 83 13.38 -23.97 -22.94
CA ILE A 83 13.74 -24.62 -21.69
C ILE A 83 13.21 -26.06 -21.74
N PRO A 84 14.10 -27.08 -21.67
CA PRO A 84 13.69 -28.47 -21.63
C PRO A 84 12.71 -28.76 -20.49
N GLN A 85 11.70 -29.59 -20.75
CA GLN A 85 10.68 -29.96 -19.76
C GLN A 85 11.27 -30.54 -18.47
N SER A 86 12.32 -31.35 -18.57
CA SER A 86 13.03 -31.90 -17.41
C SER A 86 13.65 -30.83 -16.51
N LEU A 87 14.15 -29.73 -17.10
CA LEU A 87 14.65 -28.59 -16.33
C LEU A 87 13.51 -27.80 -15.69
N LEU A 88 12.37 -27.63 -16.37
CA LEU A 88 11.19 -26.99 -15.78
C LEU A 88 10.66 -27.77 -14.57
N ILE A 89 10.59 -29.10 -14.66
CA ILE A 89 10.21 -29.98 -13.54
C ILE A 89 11.20 -29.82 -12.38
N SER A 90 12.51 -29.81 -12.68
CA SER A 90 13.55 -29.58 -11.67
C SER A 90 13.43 -28.21 -11.01
N CYS A 91 13.12 -27.17 -11.78
CA CYS A 91 12.89 -25.82 -11.29
C CYS A 91 11.69 -25.78 -10.33
N TYR A 92 10.57 -26.32 -10.77
CA TYR A 92 9.33 -26.41 -10.01
C TYR A 92 9.56 -27.13 -8.67
N ASN A 93 10.16 -28.31 -8.72
CA ASN A 93 10.51 -29.09 -7.52
C ASN A 93 11.46 -28.31 -6.59
N SER A 94 12.43 -27.57 -7.15
CA SER A 94 13.39 -26.78 -6.37
C SER A 94 12.71 -25.68 -5.55
N PHE A 95 11.76 -24.96 -6.16
CA PHE A 95 10.96 -23.97 -5.44
C PHE A 95 10.12 -24.61 -4.34
N LEU A 96 9.37 -25.66 -4.66
CA LEU A 96 8.56 -26.37 -3.65
C LEU A 96 9.37 -26.87 -2.45
N VAL A 97 10.58 -27.37 -2.68
CA VAL A 97 11.51 -27.79 -1.61
C VAL A 97 11.92 -26.59 -0.75
N LEU A 98 12.27 -25.45 -1.37
CA LEU A 98 12.64 -24.22 -0.65
C LEU A 98 11.49 -23.68 0.19
N GLN A 99 10.26 -23.70 -0.35
CA GLN A 99 9.06 -23.33 0.38
C GLN A 99 8.86 -24.18 1.63
N ARG A 100 9.05 -25.50 1.52
CA ARG A 100 8.89 -26.42 2.65
C ARG A 100 9.95 -26.20 3.74
N PHE A 101 11.16 -25.84 3.34
CA PHE A 101 12.25 -25.56 4.27
C PHE A 101 12.33 -24.10 4.72
N CYS A 102 11.39 -23.25 4.29
CA CYS A 102 11.40 -21.81 4.56
C CYS A 102 11.74 -21.50 6.03
N SER A 103 11.05 -22.09 7.01
CA SER A 103 11.34 -21.85 8.45
C SER A 103 12.78 -22.20 8.89
N SER A 104 13.39 -23.22 8.29
CA SER A 104 14.74 -23.71 8.64
C SER A 104 15.85 -22.99 7.85
N VAL A 105 15.56 -22.59 6.60
CA VAL A 105 16.49 -21.95 5.67
C VAL A 105 16.56 -20.45 5.93
N VAL A 106 15.40 -19.79 5.99
CA VAL A 106 15.27 -18.33 6.17
C VAL A 106 16.13 -17.85 7.32
N SER A 107 16.01 -18.47 8.50
CA SER A 107 16.62 -17.96 9.74
C SER A 107 18.14 -18.06 9.78
N LYS A 108 18.78 -18.83 8.89
CA LYS A 108 20.21 -19.15 9.01
C LYS A 108 21.00 -19.02 7.73
N TRP A 109 20.39 -19.04 6.55
CA TRP A 109 21.16 -19.17 5.31
C TRP A 109 22.01 -17.95 4.93
N HIS A 110 21.73 -16.78 5.51
CA HIS A 110 22.61 -15.61 5.39
C HIS A 110 23.97 -15.85 6.09
N THR A 111 24.04 -16.77 7.07
CA THR A 111 25.30 -17.18 7.72
C THR A 111 26.03 -18.28 6.96
N TRP A 112 25.41 -18.87 5.94
CA TRP A 112 26.02 -19.97 5.23
C TRP A 112 27.06 -19.43 4.24
N PRO A 113 28.30 -19.97 4.21
CA PRO A 113 29.28 -19.57 3.21
C PRO A 113 28.73 -19.77 1.80
N SER A 114 29.04 -18.83 0.92
CA SER A 114 28.77 -19.01 -0.51
C SER A 114 29.59 -20.20 -1.02
N PRO A 115 29.01 -21.10 -1.82
CA PRO A 115 29.78 -22.07 -2.59
C PRO A 115 30.78 -21.31 -3.47
N SER A 116 31.97 -21.87 -3.70
CA SER A 116 32.99 -21.28 -4.58
C SER A 116 32.50 -20.99 -6.00
N THR A 117 31.43 -21.69 -6.43
CA THR A 117 30.77 -21.56 -7.72
C THR A 117 29.73 -20.43 -7.78
N MET A 118 29.45 -19.75 -6.66
CA MET A 118 28.51 -18.63 -6.57
C MET A 118 29.23 -17.36 -6.12
N SER A 119 29.14 -16.30 -6.93
CA SER A 119 29.78 -15.00 -6.64
C SER A 119 29.09 -14.21 -5.52
N ASN A 120 27.82 -14.50 -5.26
CA ASN A 120 26.96 -13.74 -4.34
C ASN A 120 26.37 -14.65 -3.25
N SER A 121 25.74 -14.03 -2.24
CA SER A 121 25.02 -14.78 -1.21
C SER A 121 23.90 -15.64 -1.82
N ILE A 122 23.59 -16.77 -1.18
CA ILE A 122 22.55 -17.70 -1.64
C ILE A 122 21.21 -16.99 -1.91
N PRO A 123 20.68 -16.14 -1.00
CA PRO A 123 19.50 -15.31 -1.26
C PRO A 123 19.63 -14.45 -2.52
N SER A 124 20.74 -13.72 -2.68
CA SER A 124 20.96 -12.87 -3.86
C SER A 124 20.89 -13.69 -5.13
N VAL A 125 21.55 -14.87 -5.18
CA VAL A 125 21.50 -15.76 -6.34
C VAL A 125 20.09 -16.31 -6.58
N LEU A 126 19.36 -16.69 -5.52
CA LEU A 126 17.98 -17.17 -5.65
C LEU A 126 17.08 -16.09 -6.27
N PHE A 127 17.09 -14.89 -5.71
CA PHE A 127 16.21 -13.80 -6.13
C PHE A 127 16.54 -13.34 -7.56
N ASP A 128 17.82 -13.12 -7.87
CA ASP A 128 18.27 -12.72 -9.21
C ASP A 128 17.92 -13.78 -10.27
N SER A 129 18.17 -15.05 -9.96
CA SER A 129 17.84 -16.16 -10.87
C SER A 129 16.34 -16.31 -11.04
N ALA A 130 15.56 -16.20 -9.97
CA ALA A 130 14.11 -16.29 -10.01
C ALA A 130 13.51 -15.18 -10.89
N VAL A 131 13.94 -13.94 -10.69
CA VAL A 131 13.53 -12.77 -11.49
C VAL A 131 13.93 -12.93 -12.96
N THR A 132 15.14 -13.44 -13.22
CA THR A 132 15.59 -13.73 -14.59
C THR A 132 14.71 -14.77 -15.28
N ILE A 133 14.34 -15.85 -14.57
CA ILE A 133 13.42 -16.88 -15.08
C ILE A 133 12.04 -16.29 -15.36
N LEU A 134 11.52 -15.39 -14.50
CA LEU A 134 10.26 -14.69 -14.74
C LEU A 134 10.30 -13.83 -16.02
N GLY A 135 11.48 -13.34 -16.40
CA GLY A 135 11.68 -12.58 -17.64
C GLY A 135 11.65 -13.45 -18.90
N HIS A 136 11.85 -14.76 -18.77
CA HIS A 136 11.91 -15.67 -19.92
C HIS A 136 10.54 -15.79 -20.62
N PRO A 137 10.44 -15.63 -21.96
CA PRO A 137 9.16 -15.60 -22.67
C PRO A 137 8.27 -16.83 -22.42
N GLN A 138 8.88 -18.02 -22.35
CA GLN A 138 8.15 -19.27 -22.07
C GLN A 138 7.52 -19.30 -20.67
N ILE A 139 8.04 -18.55 -19.70
CA ILE A 139 7.49 -18.46 -18.35
C ILE A 139 6.56 -17.25 -18.23
N ARG A 140 6.97 -16.10 -18.78
CA ARG A 140 6.22 -14.85 -18.75
C ARG A 140 4.86 -14.98 -19.42
N ASP A 141 4.81 -15.57 -20.61
CA ASP A 141 3.61 -15.57 -21.45
C ASP A 141 2.78 -16.87 -21.32
N ALA A 142 3.24 -17.82 -20.50
CA ALA A 142 2.57 -19.09 -20.30
C ALA A 142 1.20 -18.96 -19.60
N PRO A 143 0.19 -19.76 -19.99
CA PRO A 143 -1.06 -19.89 -19.25
C PRO A 143 -0.85 -20.49 -17.86
N ASP A 144 -1.65 -20.07 -16.88
CA ASP A 144 -1.57 -20.54 -15.48
C ASP A 144 -1.75 -22.07 -15.34
N SER A 145 -2.40 -22.73 -16.32
CA SER A 145 -2.65 -24.18 -16.33
C SER A 145 -1.47 -25.04 -16.86
N THR A 146 -0.38 -24.41 -17.28
CA THR A 146 0.80 -25.10 -17.83
C THR A 146 1.89 -25.26 -16.78
N LEU A 147 2.84 -26.18 -16.99
CA LEU A 147 3.98 -26.34 -16.08
C LEU A 147 4.77 -25.03 -15.93
N GLN A 148 4.93 -24.27 -17.01
CA GLN A 148 5.58 -22.96 -17.01
C GLN A 148 4.80 -21.94 -16.16
N GLY A 149 3.46 -21.93 -16.27
CA GLY A 149 2.59 -21.14 -15.41
C GLY A 149 2.70 -21.53 -13.93
N HIS A 150 2.79 -22.82 -13.64
CA HIS A 150 3.04 -23.31 -12.28
C HIS A 150 4.42 -22.93 -11.76
N VAL A 151 5.49 -23.03 -12.57
CA VAL A 151 6.83 -22.53 -12.22
C VAL A 151 6.77 -21.05 -11.87
N ARG A 152 6.08 -20.24 -12.68
CA ARG A 152 5.87 -18.81 -12.41
C ARG A 152 5.20 -18.59 -11.04
N LEU A 153 4.09 -19.30 -10.77
CA LEU A 153 3.39 -19.23 -9.50
C LEU A 153 4.32 -19.57 -8.33
N GLU A 154 5.05 -20.68 -8.41
CA GLU A 154 5.93 -21.12 -7.31
C GLU A 154 7.12 -20.19 -7.10
N ILE A 155 7.62 -19.51 -8.14
CA ILE A 155 8.60 -18.43 -7.99
C ILE A 155 8.03 -17.33 -7.09
N PHE A 156 6.88 -16.77 -7.45
CA PHE A 156 6.24 -15.69 -6.71
C PHE A 156 5.89 -16.10 -5.27
N SER A 157 5.32 -17.30 -5.09
CA SER A 157 5.01 -17.85 -3.76
C SER A 157 6.25 -18.00 -2.88
N THR A 158 7.36 -18.51 -3.46
CA THR A 158 8.62 -18.67 -2.72
C THR A 158 9.18 -17.32 -2.32
N MET A 159 9.28 -16.38 -3.25
CA MET A 159 9.79 -15.03 -2.96
C MET A 159 8.95 -14.37 -1.87
N LEU A 160 7.61 -14.42 -1.98
CA LEU A 160 6.72 -13.82 -1.00
C LEU A 160 6.92 -14.43 0.39
N MET A 161 7.00 -15.77 0.51
CA MET A 161 7.22 -16.42 1.79
C MET A 161 8.56 -16.03 2.45
N PHE A 162 9.60 -15.81 1.65
CA PHE A 162 10.90 -15.40 2.16
C PHE A 162 10.87 -13.93 2.61
N LEU A 163 10.20 -13.04 1.88
CA LEU A 163 10.04 -11.63 2.26
C LEU A 163 9.19 -11.45 3.52
N LEU A 164 8.12 -12.24 3.66
CA LEU A 164 7.21 -12.20 4.81
C LEU A 164 7.74 -12.93 6.05
N SER A 165 8.92 -13.54 5.93
CA SER A 165 9.56 -14.21 7.06
C SER A 165 9.93 -13.24 8.20
N PRO A 166 10.20 -13.76 9.42
CA PRO A 166 10.56 -12.90 10.55
C PRO A 166 11.79 -12.03 10.26
N ASN A 167 11.81 -10.83 10.85
CA ASN A 167 12.90 -9.87 10.67
C ASN A 167 14.24 -10.47 11.15
N GLN A 168 15.32 -10.08 10.47
CA GLN A 168 16.68 -10.48 10.80
C GLN A 168 17.44 -9.20 11.15
N GLU A 169 17.98 -9.09 12.36
CA GLU A 169 18.60 -7.86 12.91
C GLU A 169 19.91 -7.42 12.24
N ILE A 170 20.18 -7.88 11.02
CA ILE A 170 21.50 -7.82 10.40
C ILE A 170 21.70 -6.54 9.58
N TYR A 171 20.62 -5.85 9.18
CA TYR A 171 20.69 -4.71 8.27
C TYR A 171 19.91 -3.52 8.83
N GLU A 172 20.58 -2.38 8.98
CA GLU A 172 19.97 -1.15 9.49
C GLU A 172 18.86 -0.60 8.58
N ASN A 173 18.95 -0.86 7.27
CA ASN A 173 18.06 -0.29 6.26
C ASN A 173 16.99 -1.26 5.72
N TYR A 174 17.04 -2.55 6.11
CA TYR A 174 16.15 -3.58 5.57
C TYR A 174 15.51 -4.41 6.68
N PRO A 175 14.23 -4.80 6.57
CA PRO A 175 13.59 -5.66 7.58
C PRO A 175 14.28 -7.03 7.74
N ASN A 176 14.85 -7.55 6.65
CA ASN A 176 15.66 -8.77 6.63
C ASN A 176 16.53 -8.84 5.37
N HIS A 177 17.45 -9.79 5.32
CA HIS A 177 18.39 -10.00 4.20
C HIS A 177 17.72 -10.29 2.84
N HIS A 178 16.48 -10.79 2.83
CA HIS A 178 15.77 -11.07 1.58
C HIS A 178 15.35 -9.79 0.86
N TYR A 179 15.05 -8.72 1.59
CA TYR A 179 14.77 -7.42 0.97
C TYR A 179 16.02 -6.83 0.32
N TYR A 180 17.17 -6.94 0.98
CA TYR A 180 18.44 -6.55 0.37
C TYR A 180 18.72 -7.35 -0.91
N ALA A 181 18.49 -8.68 -0.87
CA ALA A 181 18.66 -9.52 -2.05
C ALA A 181 17.69 -9.15 -3.19
N LEU A 182 16.42 -8.84 -2.86
CA LEU A 182 15.41 -8.41 -3.83
C LEU A 182 15.74 -7.03 -4.43
N ASP A 183 16.25 -6.11 -3.61
CA ASP A 183 16.66 -4.77 -4.05
C ASP A 183 17.76 -4.84 -5.11
N MET A 184 18.65 -5.84 -5.04
CA MET A 184 19.69 -6.00 -6.06
C MET A 184 19.19 -6.59 -7.40
N THR A 185 17.89 -6.92 -7.52
CA THR A 185 17.32 -7.53 -8.74
C THR A 185 16.60 -6.52 -9.62
N ASN A 186 16.49 -6.84 -10.92
CA ASN A 186 15.70 -6.04 -11.86
C ASN A 186 14.17 -6.22 -11.59
N PRO A 187 13.41 -5.20 -11.17
CA PRO A 187 11.98 -5.33 -10.91
C PRO A 187 11.12 -5.61 -12.15
N MET A 188 11.61 -5.33 -13.37
CA MET A 188 10.77 -5.29 -14.58
C MET A 188 10.00 -6.58 -14.89
N PRO A 189 10.56 -7.80 -14.74
CA PRO A 189 9.78 -9.03 -14.92
C PRO A 189 8.57 -9.14 -13.97
N ILE A 190 8.72 -8.65 -12.73
CA ILE A 190 7.65 -8.62 -11.74
C ILE A 190 6.61 -7.55 -12.12
N ILE A 191 7.06 -6.34 -12.46
CA ILE A 191 6.19 -5.24 -12.89
C ILE A 191 5.40 -5.62 -14.15
N ASN A 192 6.00 -6.30 -15.12
CA ASN A 192 5.31 -6.79 -16.31
C ASN A 192 4.20 -7.81 -15.98
N THR A 193 4.41 -8.63 -14.94
CA THR A 193 3.37 -9.55 -14.44
C THR A 193 2.23 -8.76 -13.78
N VAL A 194 2.56 -7.72 -13.01
CA VAL A 194 1.58 -6.81 -12.37
C VAL A 194 0.74 -6.06 -13.41
N ILE A 195 1.35 -5.56 -14.49
CA ILE A 195 0.63 -4.89 -15.59
C ILE A 195 -0.42 -5.82 -16.22
N ASN A 196 -0.14 -7.12 -16.25
CA ASN A 196 -1.03 -8.14 -16.78
C ASN A 196 -1.84 -8.86 -15.69
N VAL A 197 -1.92 -8.33 -14.46
CA VAL A 197 -2.51 -9.02 -13.29
C VAL A 197 -3.94 -9.52 -13.54
N ARG A 198 -4.71 -8.81 -14.37
CA ARG A 198 -6.09 -9.18 -14.73
C ARG A 198 -6.22 -10.46 -15.55
N LYS A 199 -5.14 -10.94 -16.18
CA LYS A 199 -5.12 -12.19 -16.95
C LYS A 199 -4.96 -13.43 -16.07
N HIS A 200 -4.65 -13.23 -14.79
CA HIS A 200 -4.30 -14.28 -13.86
C HIS A 200 -5.45 -14.64 -12.92
N SER A 201 -5.38 -15.84 -12.34
CA SER A 201 -6.30 -16.21 -11.26
C SER A 201 -6.25 -15.22 -10.09
N PRO A 202 -7.35 -14.99 -9.36
CA PRO A 202 -7.36 -14.08 -8.19
C PRO A 202 -6.31 -14.45 -7.15
N SER A 203 -6.10 -15.75 -6.88
CA SER A 203 -5.11 -16.22 -5.91
C SER A 203 -3.69 -15.86 -6.34
N PHE A 204 -3.33 -16.05 -7.62
CA PHE A 204 -2.03 -15.65 -8.13
C PHE A 204 -1.86 -14.12 -8.16
N ALA A 205 -2.89 -13.41 -8.63
CA ALA A 205 -2.91 -11.94 -8.67
C ALA A 205 -2.60 -11.31 -7.30
N ARG A 206 -3.17 -11.86 -6.22
CA ARG A 206 -2.90 -11.38 -4.85
C ARG A 206 -1.43 -11.53 -4.47
N ILE A 207 -0.81 -12.68 -4.75
CA ILE A 207 0.61 -12.93 -4.44
C ILE A 207 1.49 -11.91 -5.17
N VAL A 208 1.23 -11.71 -6.46
CA VAL A 208 1.97 -10.77 -7.30
C VAL A 208 1.83 -9.33 -6.79
N LEU A 209 0.60 -8.90 -6.46
CA LEU A 209 0.33 -7.56 -5.94
C LEU A 209 0.98 -7.32 -4.57
N ILE A 210 0.89 -8.29 -3.65
CA ILE A 210 1.55 -8.19 -2.34
C ILE A 210 3.06 -8.11 -2.52
N LEU A 211 3.65 -8.99 -3.33
CA LEU A 211 5.09 -9.00 -3.56
C LEU A 211 5.56 -7.67 -4.16
N CYS A 212 4.87 -7.16 -5.18
CA CYS A 212 5.21 -5.87 -5.79
C CYS A 212 5.08 -4.71 -4.81
N SER A 213 3.99 -4.67 -4.03
CA SER A 213 3.77 -3.62 -3.02
C SER A 213 4.84 -3.66 -1.92
N THR A 214 5.27 -4.86 -1.55
CA THR A 214 6.31 -5.06 -0.53
C THR A 214 7.70 -4.69 -1.07
N GLY A 215 7.99 -5.04 -2.33
CA GLY A 215 9.20 -4.61 -3.02
C GLY A 215 9.29 -3.09 -3.11
N LEU A 216 8.26 -2.42 -3.61
CA LEU A 216 8.22 -0.94 -3.66
C LEU A 216 8.39 -0.28 -2.28
N GLY A 217 7.84 -0.88 -1.22
CA GLY A 217 7.91 -0.32 0.13
C GLY A 217 9.28 -0.42 0.81
N PHE A 218 10.18 -1.31 0.34
CA PHE A 218 11.47 -1.55 1.01
C PHE A 218 12.68 -1.58 0.07
N CYS A 219 12.51 -1.72 -1.24
CA CYS A 219 13.60 -1.76 -2.22
C CYS A 219 13.75 -0.39 -2.89
N GLN A 220 14.71 0.40 -2.41
CA GLN A 220 14.95 1.75 -2.91
C GLN A 220 15.33 1.78 -4.40
N SER A 221 16.07 0.78 -4.87
CA SER A 221 16.43 0.68 -6.30
C SER A 221 15.21 0.49 -7.21
N TRP A 222 14.14 -0.15 -6.71
CA TRP A 222 12.90 -0.34 -7.46
C TRP A 222 12.16 0.98 -7.61
N VAL A 223 12.11 1.78 -6.55
CA VAL A 223 11.55 3.13 -6.54
C VAL A 223 12.31 4.01 -7.54
N GLU A 224 13.64 3.99 -7.51
CA GLU A 224 14.48 4.75 -8.44
C GLU A 224 14.24 4.33 -9.90
N MET A 225 14.23 3.03 -10.18
CA MET A 225 14.01 2.53 -11.53
C MET A 225 12.61 2.86 -12.07
N LEU A 226 11.59 2.84 -11.20
CA LEU A 226 10.22 3.16 -11.59
C LEU A 226 9.94 4.65 -11.64
N SER A 227 10.79 5.50 -11.06
CA SER A 227 10.63 6.95 -11.12
C SER A 227 10.68 7.47 -12.57
N ASP A 228 11.44 6.79 -13.44
CA ASP A 228 11.54 7.11 -14.87
C ASP A 228 10.47 6.41 -15.73
N PHE A 229 9.57 5.63 -15.11
CA PHE A 229 8.58 4.83 -15.83
C PHE A 229 7.37 5.66 -16.27
N GLN A 230 6.85 5.41 -17.48
CA GLN A 230 5.60 6.05 -17.92
C GLN A 230 4.39 5.41 -17.23
N PHE A 231 3.92 6.04 -16.15
CA PHE A 231 2.82 5.55 -15.30
C PHE A 231 1.46 5.47 -16.01
N SER A 232 1.29 6.09 -17.18
CA SER A 232 0.10 5.94 -18.02
C SER A 232 -0.23 4.49 -18.33
N SER A 233 0.78 3.61 -18.42
CA SER A 233 0.59 2.18 -18.67
C SER A 233 0.18 1.39 -17.43
N ILE A 234 0.44 1.92 -16.24
CA ILE A 234 0.16 1.28 -14.95
C ILE A 234 -1.25 1.64 -14.45
N PHE A 235 -1.71 2.88 -14.66
CA PHE A 235 -3.00 3.34 -14.14
C PHE A 235 -4.21 2.47 -14.49
N PRO A 236 -4.32 1.86 -15.69
CA PRO A 236 -5.41 0.93 -15.98
C PRO A 236 -5.52 -0.20 -14.97
N ILE A 237 -4.43 -0.64 -14.33
CA ILE A 237 -4.47 -1.71 -13.32
C ILE A 237 -5.40 -1.33 -12.15
N PHE A 238 -5.54 -0.03 -11.86
CA PHE A 238 -6.31 0.51 -10.74
C PHE A 238 -7.79 0.81 -11.05
N ASP A 239 -8.28 0.69 -12.30
CA ASP A 239 -9.72 0.90 -12.57
C ASP A 239 -10.66 0.06 -11.68
N PRO A 240 -10.33 -1.18 -11.25
CA PRO A 240 -11.20 -1.96 -10.38
C PRO A 240 -11.42 -1.28 -9.02
N LEU A 241 -10.50 -0.41 -8.57
CA LEU A 241 -10.70 0.37 -7.35
C LEU A 241 -11.86 1.35 -7.49
N LEU A 242 -12.10 1.88 -8.70
CA LEU A 242 -13.21 2.79 -8.98
C LEU A 242 -14.60 2.13 -8.88
N THR A 243 -14.64 0.80 -8.79
CA THR A 243 -15.87 0.05 -8.55
C THR A 243 -16.02 -0.20 -7.04
N PRO A 244 -17.20 0.05 -6.45
CA PRO A 244 -17.46 -0.27 -5.05
C PRO A 244 -17.11 -1.72 -4.68
N PRO A 245 -16.26 -1.96 -3.66
CA PRO A 245 -15.91 -3.31 -3.25
C PRO A 245 -17.06 -4.01 -2.53
N THR A 246 -17.10 -5.33 -2.63
CA THR A 246 -18.03 -6.17 -1.84
C THR A 246 -17.53 -6.34 -0.41
N GLU A 247 -18.42 -6.76 0.50
CA GLU A 247 -18.02 -7.04 1.88
C GLU A 247 -16.97 -8.17 1.98
N SER A 248 -17.07 -9.19 1.11
CA SER A 248 -16.09 -10.28 1.05
C SER A 248 -14.70 -9.79 0.64
N GLN A 249 -14.62 -8.78 -0.23
CA GLN A 249 -13.38 -8.16 -0.67
C GLN A 249 -12.71 -7.30 0.39
N LEU A 250 -13.49 -6.77 1.33
CA LEU A 250 -12.99 -5.99 2.47
C LEU A 250 -12.75 -6.83 3.73
N SER A 251 -13.11 -8.11 3.72
CA SER A 251 -12.89 -8.99 4.88
C SER A 251 -11.41 -9.21 5.13
N LEU A 252 -10.92 -8.91 6.34
CA LEU A 252 -9.56 -9.20 6.79
C LEU A 252 -9.41 -10.60 7.36
N SER A 253 -10.51 -11.26 7.71
CA SER A 253 -10.52 -12.68 8.07
C SER A 253 -10.54 -13.55 6.82
N ASN A 254 -10.31 -14.85 7.00
CA ASN A 254 -10.41 -15.82 5.91
C ASN A 254 -11.79 -15.75 5.24
N SER A 255 -11.76 -15.43 3.96
CA SER A 255 -12.89 -15.37 3.06
C SER A 255 -12.67 -16.39 1.94
N GLN A 256 -13.73 -17.04 1.49
CA GLN A 256 -13.66 -17.97 0.35
C GLN A 256 -13.40 -17.26 -0.98
N SER A 257 -13.74 -15.97 -1.07
CA SER A 257 -13.54 -15.15 -2.27
C SER A 257 -13.09 -13.73 -1.90
N PRO A 258 -11.85 -13.59 -1.38
CA PRO A 258 -11.34 -12.30 -0.89
C PRO A 258 -11.11 -11.28 -2.03
N GLY A 259 -11.12 -11.71 -3.30
CA GLY A 259 -10.76 -10.87 -4.44
C GLY A 259 -9.35 -10.30 -4.32
N ILE A 260 -9.07 -9.19 -5.00
CA ILE A 260 -7.73 -8.55 -5.02
C ILE A 260 -7.75 -7.10 -4.49
N TYR A 261 -8.89 -6.64 -3.94
CA TYR A 261 -9.12 -5.21 -3.70
C TYR A 261 -8.10 -4.59 -2.74
N LEU A 262 -7.85 -5.21 -1.58
CA LEU A 262 -6.93 -4.65 -0.57
C LEU A 262 -5.48 -4.71 -1.03
N GLU A 263 -5.11 -5.76 -1.75
CA GLU A 263 -3.79 -5.93 -2.35
C GLU A 263 -3.54 -4.89 -3.45
N LEU A 264 -4.56 -4.63 -4.29
CA LEU A 264 -4.53 -3.59 -5.31
C LEU A 264 -4.48 -2.19 -4.69
N PHE A 265 -5.20 -1.96 -3.59
CA PHE A 265 -5.17 -0.70 -2.85
C PHE A 265 -3.81 -0.44 -2.21
N ALA A 266 -3.18 -1.48 -1.64
CA ALA A 266 -1.83 -1.40 -1.12
C ALA A 266 -0.80 -1.04 -2.21
N LEU A 267 -0.92 -1.64 -3.40
CA LEU A 267 -0.08 -1.27 -4.53
C LEU A 267 -0.34 0.18 -4.97
N PHE A 268 -1.60 0.59 -5.04
CA PHE A 268 -1.97 1.96 -5.42
C PHE A 268 -1.33 3.00 -4.50
N TYR A 269 -1.39 2.77 -3.19
CA TYR A 269 -0.71 3.62 -2.21
C TYR A 269 0.81 3.69 -2.46
N GLN A 270 1.48 2.56 -2.72
CA GLN A 270 2.92 2.54 -3.00
C GLN A 270 3.28 3.29 -4.27
N ILE A 271 2.46 3.19 -5.32
CA ILE A 271 2.66 3.95 -6.57
C ILE A 271 2.50 5.45 -6.32
N LEU A 272 1.57 5.88 -5.48
CA LEU A 272 1.40 7.30 -5.13
C LEU A 272 2.53 7.88 -4.26
N LEU A 273 3.37 7.03 -3.65
CA LEU A 273 4.56 7.47 -2.92
C LEU A 273 5.76 7.75 -3.84
N LEU A 274 5.69 7.33 -5.11
CA LEU A 274 6.69 7.64 -6.12
C LEU A 274 6.68 9.16 -6.45
N PRO A 275 7.70 9.70 -7.14
CA PRO A 275 7.83 11.15 -7.36
C PRO A 275 6.59 11.86 -7.93
N TYR A 276 6.52 13.18 -7.69
CA TYR A 276 5.31 14.03 -7.73
C TYR A 276 4.45 13.91 -9.00
N ASP A 277 5.06 13.71 -10.16
CA ASP A 277 4.40 13.64 -11.48
C ASP A 277 3.34 12.52 -11.57
N VAL A 278 3.39 11.52 -10.68
CA VAL A 278 2.42 10.41 -10.64
C VAL A 278 1.02 10.89 -10.26
N VAL A 279 0.89 11.79 -9.28
CA VAL A 279 -0.44 12.26 -8.85
C VAL A 279 -1.04 13.20 -9.88
N GLU A 280 -0.23 14.10 -10.45
CA GLU A 280 -0.66 15.01 -11.53
C GLU A 280 -1.13 14.26 -12.77
N SER A 281 -0.49 13.14 -13.09
CA SER A 281 -0.83 12.30 -14.25
C SER A 281 -1.97 11.31 -13.99
N LEU A 282 -2.52 11.25 -12.76
CA LEU A 282 -3.55 10.29 -12.37
C LEU A 282 -4.88 10.60 -13.09
N PRO A 283 -5.35 9.74 -14.01
CA PRO A 283 -6.65 9.93 -14.62
C PRO A 283 -7.74 9.79 -13.57
N LYS A 284 -8.79 10.63 -13.66
CA LYS A 284 -9.97 10.54 -12.80
C LYS A 284 -9.68 10.70 -11.29
N GLY A 285 -8.69 11.52 -10.90
CA GLY A 285 -8.26 11.69 -9.50
C GLY A 285 -9.40 11.84 -8.46
N ARG A 286 -10.42 12.67 -8.73
CA ARG A 286 -11.60 12.81 -7.84
C ARG A 286 -12.42 11.52 -7.66
N GLN A 287 -12.48 10.66 -8.67
CA GLN A 287 -13.17 9.37 -8.57
C GLN A 287 -12.38 8.41 -7.69
N PHE A 288 -11.05 8.47 -7.74
CA PHE A 288 -10.20 7.74 -6.80
C PHE A 288 -10.41 8.20 -5.36
N VAL A 289 -10.60 9.50 -5.09
CA VAL A 289 -10.98 9.98 -3.76
C VAL A 289 -12.24 9.26 -3.26
N VAL A 290 -13.32 9.21 -4.05
CA VAL A 290 -14.55 8.49 -3.66
C VAL A 290 -14.31 6.99 -3.47
N SER A 291 -13.49 6.40 -4.33
CA SER A 291 -13.14 4.98 -4.23
C SER A 291 -12.42 4.62 -2.94
N VAL A 292 -11.71 5.58 -2.32
CA VAL A 292 -11.07 5.42 -1.01
C VAL A 292 -12.07 5.67 0.12
N LEU A 293 -12.96 6.66 -0.02
CA LEU A 293 -13.90 7.06 1.04
C LEU A 293 -14.96 5.99 1.33
N LEU A 294 -15.47 5.29 0.31
CA LEU A 294 -16.49 4.26 0.50
C LEU A 294 -16.04 3.09 1.39
N PRO A 295 -14.94 2.37 1.06
CA PRO A 295 -14.45 1.31 1.93
C PRO A 295 -14.02 1.84 3.29
N LEU A 296 -13.45 3.06 3.38
CA LEU A 296 -13.11 3.69 4.66
C LEU A 296 -14.36 3.83 5.54
N GLN A 297 -15.48 4.30 4.99
CA GLN A 297 -16.74 4.40 5.73
C GLN A 297 -17.27 3.02 6.14
N GLN A 298 -17.18 2.01 5.26
CA GLN A 298 -17.59 0.64 5.60
C GLN A 298 -16.75 0.04 6.74
N PHE A 299 -15.46 0.39 6.81
CA PHE A 299 -14.59 0.04 7.94
C PHE A 299 -14.95 0.81 9.22
N ASN A 300 -15.26 2.10 9.12
CA ASN A 300 -15.74 2.90 10.25
C ASN A 300 -17.00 2.31 10.88
N GLU A 301 -17.96 1.85 10.06
CA GLU A 301 -19.22 1.24 10.51
C GLU A 301 -19.03 -0.07 11.28
N LYS A 302 -17.89 -0.76 11.10
CA LYS A 302 -17.53 -1.96 11.88
C LYS A 302 -16.97 -1.62 13.26
N ASN A 303 -16.72 -0.34 13.55
CA ASN A 303 -16.18 0.18 14.81
C ASN A 303 -14.89 -0.52 15.28
N SER A 304 -14.11 -1.05 14.34
CA SER A 304 -12.81 -1.67 14.58
C SER A 304 -11.75 -0.88 13.83
N LEU A 305 -10.87 -0.19 14.57
CA LEU A 305 -9.71 0.46 13.96
C LEU A 305 -8.77 -0.62 13.39
N THR A 306 -8.42 -0.47 12.11
CA THR A 306 -7.58 -1.40 11.37
C THR A 306 -6.47 -0.65 10.64
N TYR A 307 -5.44 -1.37 10.20
CA TYR A 307 -4.40 -0.81 9.34
C TYR A 307 -4.95 -0.14 8.08
N PHE A 308 -6.06 -0.66 7.52
CA PHE A 308 -6.71 -0.07 6.36
C PHE A 308 -7.11 1.39 6.56
N HIS A 309 -7.52 1.80 7.77
CA HIS A 309 -7.84 3.22 8.04
C HIS A 309 -6.62 4.11 7.84
N SER A 310 -5.48 3.67 8.37
CA SER A 310 -4.22 4.40 8.24
C SER A 310 -3.76 4.46 6.78
N LEU A 311 -3.87 3.34 6.05
CA LEU A 311 -3.54 3.26 4.63
C LEU A 311 -4.46 4.16 3.77
N ALA A 312 -5.76 4.13 4.03
CA ALA A 312 -6.75 4.93 3.31
C ALA A 312 -6.56 6.44 3.56
N LEU A 313 -6.37 6.85 4.81
CA LEU A 313 -6.11 8.25 5.13
C LEU A 313 -4.77 8.73 4.56
N SER A 314 -3.73 7.88 4.58
CA SER A 314 -2.43 8.19 3.96
C SER A 314 -2.55 8.37 2.44
N THR A 315 -3.33 7.49 1.80
CA THR A 315 -3.67 7.60 0.36
C THR A 315 -4.38 8.92 0.07
N LEU A 316 -5.34 9.33 0.93
CA LEU A 316 -6.04 10.61 0.79
C LEU A 316 -5.12 11.82 1.02
N VAL A 317 -4.15 11.74 1.94
CA VAL A 317 -3.13 12.79 2.10
C VAL A 317 -2.35 12.99 0.80
N LEU A 318 -1.89 11.90 0.17
CA LEU A 318 -1.16 11.95 -1.10
C LEU A 318 -2.02 12.54 -2.22
N LEU A 319 -3.25 12.05 -2.40
CA LEU A 319 -4.17 12.55 -3.42
C LEU A 319 -4.50 14.04 -3.23
N THR A 320 -4.75 14.47 -1.99
CA THR A 320 -5.11 15.87 -1.71
C THR A 320 -3.93 16.82 -1.72
N SER A 321 -2.69 16.31 -1.70
CA SER A 321 -1.49 17.16 -1.83
C SER A 321 -1.33 17.76 -3.23
N ASP A 322 -2.02 17.24 -4.23
CA ASP A 322 -2.11 17.83 -5.56
C ASP A 322 -3.17 18.96 -5.62
N PRO A 323 -2.76 20.20 -5.94
CA PRO A 323 -3.67 21.34 -6.07
C PRO A 323 -4.79 21.13 -7.10
N ALA A 324 -4.49 20.51 -8.25
CA ALA A 324 -5.47 20.35 -9.33
C ALA A 324 -6.60 19.38 -8.93
N LEU A 325 -6.23 18.25 -8.33
CA LEU A 325 -7.18 17.30 -7.75
C LEU A 325 -8.00 17.96 -6.65
N SER A 326 -7.37 18.68 -5.72
CA SER A 326 -8.06 19.40 -4.64
C SER A 326 -9.07 20.42 -5.17
N ALA A 327 -8.73 21.19 -6.21
CA ALA A 327 -9.65 22.12 -6.86
C ALA A 327 -10.84 21.40 -7.54
N SER A 328 -10.61 20.20 -8.10
CA SER A 328 -11.67 19.38 -8.71
C SER A 328 -12.71 18.87 -7.71
N LEU A 329 -12.41 18.90 -6.40
CA LEU A 329 -13.34 18.48 -5.35
C LEU A 329 -14.53 19.43 -5.14
N ASN A 330 -14.49 20.62 -5.75
CA ASN A 330 -15.61 21.57 -5.75
C ASN A 330 -16.80 21.12 -6.61
N GLU A 331 -16.62 20.12 -7.47
CA GLU A 331 -17.73 19.61 -8.28
C GLU A 331 -18.85 19.03 -7.39
N PRO A 332 -20.13 19.16 -7.79
CA PRO A 332 -21.23 18.51 -7.10
C PRO A 332 -21.07 16.98 -7.10
N PHE A 333 -21.24 16.36 -5.95
CA PHE A 333 -21.26 14.91 -5.86
C PHE A 333 -22.63 14.38 -6.29
N THR A 334 -22.68 13.71 -7.44
CA THR A 334 -23.93 13.16 -8.02
C THR A 334 -24.02 11.63 -7.92
N GLY A 335 -22.99 10.98 -7.38
CA GLY A 335 -22.93 9.52 -7.27
C GLY A 335 -23.80 8.95 -6.15
N THR A 336 -24.04 7.63 -6.21
CA THR A 336 -24.58 6.88 -5.08
C THR A 336 -23.46 6.47 -4.14
N PHE A 337 -23.61 6.79 -2.86
CA PHE A 337 -22.67 6.38 -1.81
C PHE A 337 -23.36 5.37 -0.89
N ALA A 338 -23.05 4.09 -1.08
CA ALA A 338 -23.75 2.98 -0.42
C ALA A 338 -23.18 2.72 0.98
N CYS A 339 -23.63 3.49 1.97
CA CYS A 339 -23.32 3.27 3.39
C CYS A 339 -24.59 3.33 4.27
N LYS A 340 -24.51 2.84 5.51
CA LYS A 340 -25.66 2.79 6.44
C LYS A 340 -26.08 4.18 6.93
N SER A 341 -25.12 5.08 7.10
CA SER A 341 -25.39 6.48 7.47
C SER A 341 -25.85 7.29 6.26
N SER A 342 -26.85 8.15 6.43
CA SER A 342 -27.16 9.17 5.42
C SER A 342 -26.00 10.17 5.34
N VAL A 343 -25.34 10.24 4.19
CA VAL A 343 -24.25 11.18 3.93
C VAL A 343 -24.80 12.45 3.28
N HIS A 344 -24.22 13.59 3.62
CA HIS A 344 -24.61 14.87 3.04
C HIS A 344 -24.37 14.88 1.52
N ARG A 345 -25.36 15.37 0.76
CA ARG A 345 -25.28 15.53 -0.69
C ARG A 345 -24.83 16.95 -1.03
N GLY A 346 -23.52 17.17 -0.98
CA GLY A 346 -22.88 18.43 -1.36
C GLY A 346 -21.88 18.24 -2.50
N THR A 347 -20.69 18.80 -2.35
CA THR A 347 -19.54 18.60 -3.23
C THR A 347 -18.75 17.33 -2.88
N TYR A 348 -17.78 16.96 -3.72
CA TYR A 348 -16.81 15.92 -3.35
C TYR A 348 -15.99 16.31 -2.10
N ALA A 349 -15.71 17.60 -1.90
CA ALA A 349 -15.05 18.11 -0.70
C ALA A 349 -15.91 17.92 0.56
N ASP A 350 -17.23 18.16 0.47
CA ASP A 350 -18.14 17.92 1.59
C ASP A 350 -18.16 16.43 1.99
N LEU A 351 -18.25 15.55 0.99
CA LEU A 351 -18.18 14.09 1.19
C LEU A 351 -16.86 13.69 1.85
N LEU A 352 -15.73 14.21 1.36
CA LEU A 352 -14.40 13.94 1.91
C LEU A 352 -14.33 14.31 3.39
N VAL A 353 -14.68 15.55 3.75
CA VAL A 353 -14.61 16.02 5.14
C VAL A 353 -15.56 15.25 6.04
N GLU A 354 -16.76 14.91 5.57
CA GLU A 354 -17.71 14.11 6.36
C GLU A 354 -17.13 12.74 6.73
N ILE A 355 -16.59 12.01 5.77
CA ILE A 355 -16.11 10.64 6.00
C ILE A 355 -14.82 10.61 6.81
N ILE A 356 -13.86 11.50 6.54
CA ILE A 356 -12.60 11.52 7.32
C ILE A 356 -12.84 11.94 8.77
N THR A 357 -13.83 12.82 9.04
CA THR A 357 -14.19 13.19 10.42
C THR A 357 -15.07 12.15 11.11
N ASN A 358 -15.82 11.32 10.38
CA ASN A 358 -16.47 10.14 10.95
C ASN A 358 -15.44 9.12 11.45
N THR A 359 -14.28 9.03 10.79
CA THR A 359 -13.18 8.13 11.16
C THR A 359 -12.60 8.45 12.55
N THR A 360 -12.60 9.73 12.95
CA THR A 360 -12.04 10.16 14.24
C THR A 360 -13.00 9.94 15.41
N GLY A 361 -14.29 9.72 15.14
CA GLY A 361 -15.30 9.30 16.13
C GLY A 361 -15.42 10.19 17.38
N SER A 362 -16.06 9.67 18.42
CA SER A 362 -16.16 10.31 19.75
C SER A 362 -15.00 9.93 20.68
N ASP A 363 -14.27 8.84 20.40
CA ASP A 363 -13.13 8.39 21.20
C ASP A 363 -11.81 8.77 20.51
N LEU A 364 -11.40 10.00 20.77
CA LEU A 364 -10.20 10.59 20.21
C LEU A 364 -8.91 9.89 20.71
N SER A 365 -8.96 9.21 21.86
CA SER A 365 -7.79 8.50 22.39
C SER A 365 -7.46 7.27 21.55
N ARG A 366 -8.49 6.58 21.07
CA ARG A 366 -8.35 5.42 20.19
C ARG A 366 -7.90 5.82 18.78
N THR A 367 -8.38 6.96 18.28
CA THR A 367 -8.10 7.43 16.92
C THR A 367 -6.92 8.40 16.84
N ALA A 368 -6.23 8.64 17.96
CA ALA A 368 -5.07 9.52 18.07
C ALA A 368 -4.02 9.33 16.95
N PRO A 369 -3.65 8.09 16.55
CA PRO A 369 -2.69 7.89 15.47
C PRO A 369 -3.17 8.40 14.10
N LEU A 370 -4.48 8.49 13.87
CA LEU A 370 -5.06 8.91 12.58
C LEU A 370 -5.24 10.43 12.45
N LEU A 371 -5.28 11.15 13.58
CA LEU A 371 -5.55 12.60 13.62
C LEU A 371 -4.60 13.43 12.75
N PRO A 372 -3.27 13.12 12.68
CA PRO A 372 -2.36 13.87 11.81
C PRO A 372 -2.75 13.83 10.33
N ALA A 373 -3.19 12.66 9.84
CA ALA A 373 -3.61 12.51 8.45
C ALA A 373 -4.90 13.30 8.16
N VAL A 374 -5.88 13.24 9.07
CA VAL A 374 -7.13 14.01 8.94
C VAL A 374 -6.85 15.52 8.93
N ALA A 375 -6.00 16.00 9.83
CA ALA A 375 -5.61 17.41 9.87
C ALA A 375 -4.88 17.84 8.58
N CYS A 376 -4.01 16.98 8.02
CA CYS A 376 -3.32 17.27 6.77
C CYS A 376 -4.23 17.27 5.55
N ILE A 377 -5.19 16.36 5.46
CA ILE A 377 -6.20 16.37 4.39
C ILE A 377 -6.98 17.69 4.43
N ILE A 378 -7.46 18.11 5.61
CA ILE A 378 -8.17 19.38 5.79
C ILE A 378 -7.29 20.56 5.37
N HIS A 379 -6.03 20.57 5.79
CA HIS A 379 -5.07 21.61 5.41
C HIS A 379 -4.85 21.67 3.90
N ASN A 380 -4.64 20.53 3.25
CA ASN A 380 -4.31 20.46 1.83
C ASN A 380 -5.46 20.96 0.94
N ILE A 381 -6.72 20.68 1.30
CA ILE A 381 -7.87 21.14 0.51
C ILE A 381 -8.25 22.60 0.79
N SER A 382 -7.72 23.22 1.86
CA SER A 382 -8.18 24.51 2.39
C SER A 382 -7.98 25.68 1.40
N ALA A 383 -6.88 25.70 0.65
CA ALA A 383 -6.61 26.74 -0.35
C ALA A 383 -7.40 26.55 -1.65
N HIS A 384 -8.07 25.41 -1.86
CA HIS A 384 -8.62 25.03 -3.17
C HIS A 384 -10.13 24.83 -3.17
N VAL A 385 -10.73 24.49 -2.02
CA VAL A 385 -12.19 24.32 -1.90
C VAL A 385 -12.85 25.68 -1.76
N ASN A 386 -13.79 26.01 -2.64
CA ASN A 386 -14.41 27.32 -2.77
C ASN A 386 -15.74 27.46 -2.03
N SER A 387 -16.40 26.36 -1.63
CA SER A 387 -17.72 26.43 -0.99
C SER A 387 -17.92 25.30 0.01
N PHE A 388 -17.30 25.41 1.19
CA PHE A 388 -17.63 24.54 2.31
C PHE A 388 -19.10 24.73 2.72
N SER A 389 -19.89 23.65 2.65
CA SER A 389 -21.28 23.68 3.11
C SER A 389 -21.39 24.03 4.60
N PHE A 390 -22.60 24.40 5.04
CA PHE A 390 -22.87 24.60 6.47
C PHE A 390 -22.55 23.35 7.29
N PHE A 391 -22.90 22.17 6.76
CA PHE A 391 -22.64 20.90 7.41
C PHE A 391 -21.14 20.64 7.57
N THR A 392 -20.37 20.82 6.50
CA THR A 392 -18.92 20.64 6.51
C THR A 392 -18.22 21.65 7.41
N SER A 393 -18.62 22.92 7.35
CA SER A 393 -18.13 23.97 8.24
C SER A 393 -18.35 23.61 9.70
N ASN A 394 -19.55 23.10 10.05
CA ASN A 394 -19.84 22.65 11.41
C ASN A 394 -18.98 21.46 11.83
N ARG A 395 -18.78 20.46 10.95
CA ARG A 395 -17.91 19.29 11.20
C ARG A 395 -16.46 19.68 11.45
N LEU A 396 -15.92 20.61 10.66
CA LEU A 396 -14.55 21.13 10.84
C LEU A 396 -14.37 21.78 12.22
N PHE A 397 -15.35 22.57 12.67
CA PHE A 397 -15.29 23.19 14.00
C PHE A 397 -15.51 22.19 15.15
N ILE A 398 -16.34 21.16 14.97
CA ILE A 398 -16.46 20.06 15.93
C ILE A 398 -15.11 19.36 16.07
N PHE A 399 -14.47 19.00 14.95
CA PHE A 399 -13.16 18.38 14.94
C PHE A 399 -12.09 19.27 15.61
N LEU A 400 -12.06 20.57 15.28
CA LEU A 400 -11.17 21.53 15.93
C LEU A 400 -11.37 21.56 17.45
N ASN A 401 -12.62 21.62 17.92
CA ASN A 401 -12.91 21.63 19.36
C ASN A 401 -12.49 20.30 20.03
N GLN A 402 -12.72 19.16 19.38
CA GLN A 402 -12.25 17.86 19.88
C GLN A 402 -10.72 17.84 20.04
N LEU A 403 -9.97 18.37 19.06
CA LEU A 403 -8.52 18.49 19.17
C LEU A 403 -8.10 19.41 20.32
N ILE A 404 -8.80 20.53 20.53
CA ILE A 404 -8.51 21.48 21.61
C ILE A 404 -8.73 20.87 23.00
N GLU A 405 -9.72 20.00 23.13
CA GLU A 405 -10.06 19.28 24.36
C GLU A 405 -9.22 18.02 24.58
N SER A 406 -8.53 17.55 23.54
CA SER A 406 -7.66 16.38 23.58
C SER A 406 -6.53 16.55 24.59
N ARG A 407 -6.22 15.46 25.30
CA ARG A 407 -5.04 15.35 26.16
C ARG A 407 -3.82 14.78 25.43
N ASP A 408 -3.95 14.49 24.14
CA ASP A 408 -2.86 13.95 23.33
C ASP A 408 -1.72 14.98 23.21
N ARG A 409 -0.46 14.51 23.27
CA ARG A 409 0.72 15.38 23.22
C ARG A 409 0.91 16.06 21.87
N GLN A 410 0.39 15.47 20.78
CA GLN A 410 0.43 16.05 19.44
C GLN A 410 -0.70 17.06 19.21
N ALA A 411 -1.74 17.06 20.05
CA ALA A 411 -2.93 17.88 19.84
C ALA A 411 -2.62 19.37 19.57
N PRO A 412 -1.72 20.07 20.30
CA PRO A 412 -1.39 21.47 19.99
C PRO A 412 -0.83 21.66 18.58
N LYS A 413 0.00 20.74 18.08
CA LYS A 413 0.53 20.79 16.72
C LYS A 413 -0.57 20.58 15.69
N LEU A 414 -1.48 19.63 15.94
CA LEU A 414 -2.60 19.34 15.05
C LEU A 414 -3.60 20.50 14.99
N VAL A 415 -3.87 21.15 16.13
CA VAL A 415 -4.67 22.38 16.18
C VAL A 415 -4.03 23.47 15.33
N GLN A 416 -2.71 23.65 15.40
CA GLN A 416 -2.01 24.61 14.56
C GLN A 416 -2.17 24.29 13.06
N ILE A 417 -2.08 23.02 12.65
CA ILE A 417 -2.31 22.62 11.25
C ILE A 417 -3.73 23.01 10.78
N VAL A 418 -4.75 22.81 11.62
CA VAL A 418 -6.12 23.20 11.28
C VAL A 418 -6.27 24.73 11.24
N ILE A 419 -5.62 25.47 12.15
CA ILE A 419 -5.57 26.94 12.12
C ILE A 419 -4.93 27.42 10.81
N ASP A 420 -3.83 26.81 10.40
CA ASP A 420 -3.14 27.14 9.16
C ASP A 420 -4.04 26.92 7.93
N GLY A 421 -4.85 25.85 7.94
CA GLY A 421 -5.90 25.63 6.92
C GLY A 421 -6.95 26.74 6.91
N ILE A 422 -7.43 27.19 8.08
CA ILE A 422 -8.36 28.33 8.16
C ILE A 422 -7.71 29.62 7.63
N ASN A 423 -6.42 29.85 7.92
CA ASN A 423 -5.69 30.99 7.36
C ASN A 423 -5.61 30.92 5.83
N GLN A 424 -5.38 29.73 5.25
CA GLN A 424 -5.41 29.54 3.79
C GLN A 424 -6.78 29.86 3.19
N ILE A 425 -7.87 29.43 3.84
CA ILE A 425 -9.24 29.78 3.40
C ILE A 425 -9.44 31.30 3.41
N ILE A 426 -8.96 31.98 4.46
CA ILE A 426 -9.05 33.44 4.59
C ILE A 426 -8.18 34.17 3.54
N SER A 427 -7.04 33.60 3.15
CA SER A 427 -6.15 34.16 2.13
C SER A 427 -6.67 33.95 0.72
N GLU A 428 -6.90 32.68 0.36
CA GLU A 428 -7.06 32.24 -1.03
C GLU A 428 -8.53 32.08 -1.45
N GLN A 429 -9.41 31.75 -0.50
CA GLN A 429 -10.81 31.38 -0.78
C GLN A 429 -11.83 32.28 -0.08
N PHE A 430 -11.43 33.51 0.27
CA PHE A 430 -12.24 34.42 1.07
C PHE A 430 -13.58 34.77 0.45
N GLU A 431 -13.59 35.08 -0.84
CA GLU A 431 -14.79 35.55 -1.56
C GLU A 431 -15.84 34.45 -1.74
N HIS A 432 -15.40 33.19 -1.75
CA HIS A 432 -16.25 32.04 -2.07
C HIS A 432 -16.75 31.31 -0.81
N ASN A 433 -15.99 31.34 0.30
CA ASN A 433 -16.29 30.56 1.51
C ASN A 433 -16.97 31.34 2.64
N THR A 434 -18.04 32.08 2.34
CA THR A 434 -18.74 32.91 3.35
C THR A 434 -19.25 32.08 4.55
N THR A 435 -19.69 30.85 4.32
CA THR A 435 -20.24 29.97 5.37
C THR A 435 -19.21 29.66 6.44
N ILE A 436 -18.03 29.15 6.09
CA ILE A 436 -17.01 28.81 7.09
C ILE A 436 -16.43 30.07 7.75
N LEU A 437 -16.30 31.18 7.03
CA LEU A 437 -15.87 32.47 7.60
C LEU A 437 -16.85 32.95 8.67
N MET A 438 -18.15 32.71 8.50
CA MET A 438 -19.14 32.98 9.54
C MET A 438 -18.96 32.09 10.77
N PHE A 439 -18.58 30.82 10.60
CA PHE A 439 -18.18 29.97 11.72
C PHE A 439 -16.93 30.48 12.43
N VAL A 440 -15.93 31.01 11.71
CA VAL A 440 -14.74 31.64 12.30
C VAL A 440 -15.13 32.81 13.20
N VAL A 441 -15.99 33.72 12.71
CA VAL A 441 -16.48 34.86 13.49
C VAL A 441 -17.27 34.41 14.72
N ARG A 442 -18.16 33.41 14.56
CA ARG A 442 -18.96 32.84 15.65
C ARG A 442 -18.09 32.23 16.75
N ASN A 443 -16.98 31.58 16.37
CA ASN A 443 -16.05 30.90 17.28
C ASN A 443 -14.87 31.79 17.74
N GLN A 444 -14.99 33.11 17.64
CA GLN A 444 -13.97 34.08 18.07
C GLN A 444 -13.38 33.85 19.48
N ASN A 445 -14.19 33.35 20.42
CA ASN A 445 -13.74 33.13 21.79
C ASN A 445 -12.77 31.95 21.86
N THR A 446 -12.99 30.93 21.04
CA THR A 446 -12.07 29.80 20.86
C THR A 446 -10.71 30.31 20.40
N PHE A 447 -10.64 31.16 19.38
CA PHE A 447 -9.36 31.69 18.88
C PHE A 447 -8.65 32.60 19.90
N LYS A 448 -9.39 33.39 20.69
CA LYS A 448 -8.79 34.17 21.79
C LYS A 448 -8.16 33.26 22.85
N MET A 449 -8.83 32.17 23.22
CA MET A 449 -8.28 31.16 24.12
C MET A 449 -7.04 30.48 23.50
N LEU A 450 -7.07 30.14 22.21
CA LEU A 450 -5.93 29.52 21.53
C LEU A 450 -4.70 30.44 21.52
N ARG A 451 -4.90 31.76 21.33
CA ARG A 451 -3.82 32.75 21.50
C ARG A 451 -3.23 32.73 22.91
N GLN A 452 -4.07 32.64 23.94
CA GLN A 452 -3.60 32.56 25.34
C GLN A 452 -2.82 31.27 25.61
N LYS A 453 -3.12 30.19 24.87
CA LYS A 453 -2.38 28.93 24.88
C LYS A 453 -1.10 28.96 24.03
N GLY A 454 -0.77 30.10 23.40
CA GLY A 454 0.47 30.29 22.63
C GLY A 454 0.42 29.83 21.18
N LEU A 455 -0.76 29.49 20.63
CA LEU A 455 -0.90 29.17 19.20
C LEU A 455 -0.96 30.44 18.34
N ASP A 456 -0.46 30.35 17.11
CA ASP A 456 -0.48 31.47 16.17
C ASP A 456 -1.83 31.56 15.46
N VAL A 457 -2.64 32.51 15.93
CA VAL A 457 -3.95 32.86 15.38
C VAL A 457 -4.00 34.33 14.94
N LYS A 458 -2.83 34.95 14.67
CA LYS A 458 -2.69 36.38 14.34
C LYS A 458 -3.67 36.81 13.25
N TYR A 459 -3.66 36.10 12.13
CA TYR A 459 -4.44 36.41 10.93
C TYR A 459 -5.95 36.24 11.14
N ILE A 460 -6.38 35.13 11.76
CA ILE A 460 -7.80 34.93 12.14
C ILE A 460 -8.31 36.05 13.05
N LEU A 461 -7.54 36.46 14.06
CA LEU A 461 -7.97 37.53 14.97
C LEU A 461 -7.98 38.90 14.29
N ALA A 462 -7.07 39.16 13.35
CA ALA A 462 -7.07 40.36 12.52
C ALA A 462 -8.33 40.42 11.63
N PHE A 463 -8.66 39.31 10.96
CA PHE A 463 -9.90 39.16 10.19
C PHE A 463 -11.15 39.44 11.06
N ILE A 464 -11.27 38.79 12.22
CA ILE A 464 -12.41 38.98 13.13
C ILE A 464 -12.53 40.45 13.57
N SER A 465 -11.39 41.12 13.77
CA SER A 465 -11.36 42.53 14.17
C SER A 465 -11.83 43.44 13.04
N ALA A 466 -11.37 43.22 11.81
CA ALA A 466 -11.81 43.95 10.62
C ALA A 466 -13.32 43.78 10.39
N PHE A 467 -13.82 42.54 10.49
CA PHE A 467 -15.25 42.24 10.38
C PHE A 467 -16.08 43.02 11.41
N LYS A 468 -15.68 42.99 12.69
CA LYS A 468 -16.39 43.71 13.75
C LYS A 468 -16.35 45.22 13.58
N GLN A 469 -15.24 45.78 13.10
CA GLN A 469 -15.14 47.19 12.81
C GLN A 469 -16.16 47.60 11.74
N LYS A 470 -16.31 46.79 10.69
CA LYS A 470 -17.28 47.03 9.63
C LYS A 470 -18.73 46.91 10.10
N VAL A 471 -19.03 45.93 10.96
CA VAL A 471 -20.35 45.80 11.63
C VAL A 471 -20.70 47.08 12.41
N LYS A 472 -19.74 47.61 13.17
CA LYS A 472 -19.93 48.86 13.95
C LYS A 472 -20.09 50.08 13.05
N GLN A 473 -19.29 50.20 12.00
CA GLN A 473 -19.37 51.30 11.03
C GLN A 473 -20.74 51.36 10.34
N ASN A 474 -21.34 50.20 10.08
CA ASN A 474 -22.67 50.11 9.47
C ASN A 474 -23.82 50.23 10.48
N GLY A 475 -23.54 50.45 11.77
CA GLY A 475 -24.58 50.63 12.80
C GLY A 475 -25.47 49.40 13.04
N ILE A 476 -24.98 48.19 12.76
CA ILE A 476 -25.79 46.97 12.78
C ILE A 476 -25.95 46.45 14.21
N VAL A 477 -27.17 46.46 14.72
CA VAL A 477 -27.51 46.01 16.09
C VAL A 477 -27.75 44.50 16.17
N LYS A 478 -28.32 43.88 15.13
CA LYS A 478 -28.55 42.43 15.04
C LYS A 478 -27.98 41.89 13.73
N LEU A 479 -27.03 40.97 13.84
CA LEU A 479 -26.35 40.39 12.70
C LEU A 479 -27.13 39.16 12.20
N GLY A 480 -27.89 39.33 11.11
CA GLY A 480 -28.45 38.22 10.34
C GLY A 480 -27.42 37.62 9.37
N THR A 481 -27.70 36.43 8.82
CA THR A 481 -26.84 35.75 7.82
C THR A 481 -26.58 36.63 6.60
N ASP A 482 -27.64 37.21 6.03
CA ASP A 482 -27.55 37.97 4.77
C ASP A 482 -26.73 39.26 4.96
N ILE A 483 -26.92 39.94 6.09
CA ILE A 483 -26.17 41.14 6.46
C ILE A 483 -24.69 40.78 6.69
N ALA A 484 -24.41 39.66 7.35
CA ALA A 484 -23.05 39.24 7.60
C ALA A 484 -22.32 38.88 6.29
N GLU A 485 -23.01 38.24 5.35
CA GLU A 485 -22.50 37.94 4.03
C GLU A 485 -22.17 39.22 3.24
N GLN A 486 -23.04 40.23 3.28
CA GLN A 486 -22.78 41.54 2.68
C GLN A 486 -21.54 42.22 3.27
N ILE A 487 -21.33 42.11 4.59
CA ILE A 487 -20.14 42.64 5.25
C ILE A 487 -18.90 41.89 4.78
N LEU A 488 -18.93 40.56 4.75
CA LEU A 488 -17.79 39.74 4.29
C LEU A 488 -17.39 40.14 2.87
N LYS A 489 -18.36 40.27 1.96
CA LYS A 489 -18.13 40.72 0.57
C LYS A 489 -17.54 42.13 0.45
N SER A 490 -17.65 42.96 1.49
CA SER A 490 -17.08 44.32 1.53
C SER A 490 -15.65 44.39 2.08
N LEU A 491 -15.13 43.29 2.64
CA LEU A 491 -13.79 43.20 3.20
C LEU A 491 -12.79 42.73 2.14
N ASN A 492 -11.53 43.15 2.29
CA ASN A 492 -10.45 42.70 1.42
C ASN A 492 -9.40 41.93 2.27
N PRO A 493 -9.07 40.67 1.91
CA PRO A 493 -8.06 39.87 2.62
C PRO A 493 -6.74 40.58 2.89
N LYS A 494 -6.26 41.41 1.95
CA LYS A 494 -5.01 42.16 2.09
C LYS A 494 -4.97 43.07 3.34
N GLN A 495 -6.14 43.44 3.89
CA GLN A 495 -6.22 44.28 5.10
C GLN A 495 -5.82 43.53 6.38
N PHE A 496 -5.91 42.20 6.40
CA PHE A 496 -5.68 41.39 7.58
C PHE A 496 -4.77 40.18 7.35
N MET A 497 -4.35 39.93 6.10
CA MET A 497 -3.40 38.88 5.69
C MET A 497 -2.02 39.44 5.30
N ASP A 498 -1.70 40.67 5.70
CA ASP A 498 -0.40 41.28 5.37
C ASP A 498 0.78 40.47 5.93
N GLY A 499 1.72 40.11 5.05
CA GLY A 499 2.85 39.23 5.36
C GLY A 499 2.49 37.76 5.62
N TYR A 500 1.29 37.31 5.26
CA TYR A 500 0.95 35.88 5.28
C TYR A 500 1.59 35.16 4.09
N GLU A 501 2.40 34.15 4.40
CA GLU A 501 2.90 33.20 3.41
C GLU A 501 2.15 31.88 3.63
N PRO A 502 1.41 31.38 2.63
CA PRO A 502 0.70 30.12 2.77
C PRO A 502 1.71 28.98 2.96
N PRO A 503 1.52 28.11 3.96
CA PRO A 503 2.33 26.92 4.08
C PRO A 503 2.09 26.03 2.85
N GLY A 504 3.16 25.48 2.28
CA GLY A 504 3.06 24.52 1.18
C GLY A 504 2.21 23.29 1.53
N PRO A 505 1.83 22.47 0.54
CA PRO A 505 1.06 21.26 0.78
C PRO A 505 1.80 20.36 1.77
N ARG A 506 1.04 19.76 2.70
CA ARG A 506 1.62 18.85 3.69
C ARG A 506 1.67 17.46 3.09
N GLY A 507 2.88 16.91 3.04
CA GLY A 507 3.15 15.55 2.58
C GLY A 507 2.78 14.49 3.62
N HIS A 508 3.11 13.24 3.29
CA HIS A 508 2.82 12.07 4.09
C HIS A 508 3.39 12.16 5.52
N VAL A 509 2.54 12.03 6.55
CA VAL A 509 2.90 12.28 7.96
C VAL A 509 3.30 11.02 8.74
N PHE A 510 3.21 9.83 8.15
CA PHE A 510 3.59 8.61 8.85
C PHE A 510 5.03 8.20 8.54
N THR A 511 5.96 8.73 9.33
CA THR A 511 7.36 8.29 9.31
C THR A 511 7.59 7.14 10.30
N GLY A 512 8.38 6.14 9.92
CA GLY A 512 8.93 5.11 10.81
C GLY A 512 7.96 4.00 11.23
N GLU A 513 6.84 4.33 11.87
CA GLU A 513 5.89 3.32 12.39
C GLU A 513 5.13 2.58 11.28
N MET A 514 4.81 3.29 10.18
CA MET A 514 4.17 2.69 9.00
C MET A 514 5.03 1.62 8.34
N ALA A 515 6.36 1.82 8.28
CA ALA A 515 7.28 0.84 7.70
C ALA A 515 7.33 -0.44 8.55
N GLY A 516 7.34 -0.31 9.88
CA GLY A 516 7.27 -1.45 10.79
C GLY A 516 5.95 -2.23 10.66
N LEU A 517 4.83 -1.52 10.50
CA LEU A 517 3.51 -2.13 10.34
C LEU A 517 3.22 -2.62 8.91
N TRP A 518 3.96 -2.14 7.90
CA TRP A 518 3.77 -2.52 6.50
C TRP A 518 3.99 -4.02 6.30
N ALA A 519 5.06 -4.57 6.88
CA ALA A 519 5.33 -6.00 6.80
C ALA A 519 4.22 -6.84 7.46
N ASP A 520 3.71 -6.42 8.61
CA ASP A 520 2.60 -7.10 9.30
C ASP A 520 1.28 -7.00 8.52
N TRP A 521 1.05 -5.87 7.85
CA TRP A 521 -0.08 -5.73 6.95
C TRP A 521 0.02 -6.65 5.74
N MET A 522 1.19 -6.73 5.09
CA MET A 522 1.43 -7.64 3.98
C MET A 522 1.27 -9.11 4.41
N ARG A 523 1.73 -9.48 5.62
CA ARG A 523 1.46 -10.80 6.22
C ARG A 523 -0.04 -11.04 6.38
N THR A 524 -0.77 -10.05 6.91
CA THR A 524 -2.23 -10.15 7.08
C THR A 524 -2.92 -10.38 5.74
N LEU A 525 -2.57 -9.61 4.70
CA LEU A 525 -3.12 -9.80 3.35
C LEU A 525 -2.76 -11.17 2.78
N ALA A 526 -1.52 -11.60 2.93
CA ALA A 526 -1.04 -12.90 2.47
C ALA A 526 -1.61 -14.09 3.24
N MET A 527 -2.29 -13.88 4.37
CA MET A 527 -2.99 -14.94 5.10
C MET A 527 -4.47 -15.04 4.74
N ARG A 528 -5.05 -14.04 4.05
CA ARG A 528 -6.47 -14.08 3.68
C ARG A 528 -6.72 -15.18 2.65
N GLY A 529 -7.74 -16.00 2.89
CA GLY A 529 -8.17 -17.03 1.93
C GLY A 529 -7.31 -18.31 1.97
N ASP A 530 -7.89 -19.42 1.52
CA ASP A 530 -7.22 -20.71 1.52
C ASP A 530 -6.23 -20.82 0.35
N PHE A 531 -4.96 -20.48 0.60
CA PHE A 531 -3.88 -20.81 -0.34
C PHE A 531 -3.73 -22.33 -0.56
N LYS A 532 -4.39 -23.14 0.28
CA LYS A 532 -4.32 -24.60 0.29
C LYS A 532 -5.48 -25.29 -0.45
N GLY A 533 -6.56 -24.58 -0.76
CA GLY A 533 -7.82 -25.19 -1.23
C GLY A 533 -7.97 -25.30 -2.76
N ASP A 534 -7.41 -24.34 -3.51
CA ASP A 534 -7.69 -24.20 -4.95
C ASP A 534 -6.74 -24.98 -5.88
N PHE A 535 -5.80 -25.76 -5.32
CA PHE A 535 -4.74 -26.43 -6.08
C PHE A 535 -4.73 -27.96 -5.92
N ALA A 536 -5.89 -28.55 -5.59
CA ALA A 536 -6.10 -29.99 -5.53
C ALA A 536 -6.47 -30.58 -6.89
#